data_AF-A0A6A5XS30-F1
#
_entry.id   AF-A0A6A5XS30-F1
#
_cell.length_a   1.000
_cell.length_b   1.000
_cell.length_c   1.000
_cell.angle_alpha   90.00
_cell.angle_beta   90.00
_cell.angle_gamma   90.00
#
_symmetry.space_group_name_H-M   'P 1'
#
loop_
_entity.id
_entity.type
_entity.pdbx_description
1 polymer ?
#
loop_
_entity_poly.entity_id
_entity_poly.type
_entity_poly.pdbx_seq_one_letter_code
_entity_poly.pdbx_strand_id
1 'polypeptide(L)'
;MSAPQQQPAQDGPFKADEFSEWQTRAKTALNNQAWNSASPEGSQPWLNSIWGCITPPSTCLVTCCCPCITFGKTHHRLRHNGDMAGYSPVNTSCILFFASSYVCLNWVMNALQLQEIREKHNLEGSCTKDLACSFCCLGCSLCQAEKETVARAGEKGAVDQQYKAEQMVMPGAQN
;
A
#
# COMPACT_ATOMS: atom_id res chain seq x y z
N MET A 1 -2.37 -34.33 18.03
CA MET A 1 -1.31 -33.31 18.09
C MET A 1 -0.80 -33.14 16.68
N SER A 2 -1.42 -32.26 15.90
CA SER A 2 -1.02 -32.02 14.51
C SER A 2 0.15 -31.04 14.51
N ALA A 3 1.27 -31.46 13.94
CA ALA A 3 2.46 -30.64 13.79
C ALA A 3 2.15 -29.35 13.01
N PRO A 4 2.81 -28.21 13.31
CA PRO A 4 2.72 -27.03 12.45
C PRO A 4 3.31 -27.37 11.07
N GLN A 5 2.51 -27.23 10.01
CA GLN A 5 3.00 -27.32 8.64
C GLN A 5 3.92 -26.11 8.38
N GLN A 6 5.23 -26.34 8.43
CA GLN A 6 6.20 -25.41 7.85
C GLN A 6 6.05 -25.44 6.33
N GLN A 7 5.54 -24.34 5.75
CA GLN A 7 5.50 -24.14 4.30
C GLN A 7 6.94 -23.99 3.77
N PRO A 8 7.29 -24.65 2.64
CA PRO A 8 8.62 -24.57 2.07
C PRO A 8 8.87 -23.18 1.50
N ALA A 9 10.09 -22.66 1.70
CA ALA A 9 10.56 -21.41 1.12
C ALA A 9 10.38 -21.45 -0.41
N GLN A 10 9.51 -20.60 -0.95
CA GLN A 10 9.35 -20.41 -2.38
C GLN A 10 10.26 -19.26 -2.81
N ASP A 11 11.46 -19.58 -3.30
CA ASP A 11 12.42 -18.63 -3.90
C ASP A 11 11.98 -18.18 -5.31
N GLY A 12 10.73 -17.71 -5.43
CA GLY A 12 10.14 -17.19 -6.66
C GLY A 12 9.48 -15.83 -6.45
N PRO A 13 9.28 -15.03 -7.52
CA PRO A 13 8.64 -13.72 -7.42
C PRO A 13 7.14 -13.81 -7.07
N PHE A 14 6.53 -14.99 -7.27
CA PHE A 14 5.17 -15.29 -6.86
C PHE A 14 5.18 -16.10 -5.56
N LYS A 15 4.44 -15.62 -4.57
CA LYS A 15 4.27 -16.26 -3.27
C LYS A 15 2.80 -16.58 -3.01
N ALA A 16 2.51 -17.84 -2.69
CA ALA A 16 1.13 -18.32 -2.57
C ALA A 16 0.37 -17.71 -1.37
N ASP A 17 1.08 -17.37 -0.30
CA ASP A 17 0.55 -16.67 0.88
C ASP A 17 0.04 -15.26 0.52
N GLU A 18 0.84 -14.45 -0.17
CA GLU A 18 0.43 -13.11 -0.64
C GLU A 18 -0.78 -13.20 -1.59
N PHE A 19 -0.85 -14.24 -2.43
CA PHE A 19 -2.01 -14.47 -3.29
C PHE A 19 -3.27 -14.79 -2.49
N SER A 20 -3.17 -15.67 -1.48
CA SER A 20 -4.30 -16.02 -0.61
C SER A 20 -4.80 -14.83 0.20
N GLU A 21 -3.90 -13.92 0.59
CA GLU A 21 -4.24 -12.65 1.22
C GLU A 21 -5.09 -11.79 0.27
N TRP A 22 -4.64 -11.60 -0.97
CA TRP A 22 -5.39 -10.85 -1.99
C TRP A 22 -6.78 -11.45 -2.26
N GLN A 23 -6.89 -12.78 -2.36
CA GLN A 23 -8.18 -13.45 -2.48
C GLN A 23 -9.09 -13.18 -1.30
N THR A 24 -8.54 -13.24 -0.08
CA THR A 24 -9.29 -13.01 1.15
C THR A 24 -9.79 -11.57 1.19
N ARG A 25 -8.93 -10.61 0.84
CA ARG A 25 -9.30 -9.18 0.75
C ARG A 25 -10.41 -8.93 -0.26
N ALA A 26 -10.32 -9.51 -1.45
CA ALA A 26 -11.37 -9.38 -2.46
C ALA A 26 -12.71 -9.94 -1.95
N LYS A 27 -12.69 -11.13 -1.31
CA LYS A 27 -13.90 -11.74 -0.71
C LYS A 27 -14.47 -10.88 0.42
N THR A 28 -13.62 -10.37 1.31
CA THR A 28 -14.04 -9.50 2.42
C THR A 28 -14.65 -8.21 1.90
N ALA A 29 -14.04 -7.57 0.90
CA ALA A 29 -14.56 -6.35 0.30
C ALA A 29 -15.94 -6.56 -0.34
N LEU A 30 -16.15 -7.72 -0.99
CA LEU A 30 -17.46 -8.10 -1.53
C LEU A 30 -18.49 -8.35 -0.44
N ASN A 31 -18.15 -9.13 0.59
CA ASN A 31 -19.05 -9.48 1.69
C ASN A 31 -19.49 -8.26 2.49
N ASN A 32 -18.56 -7.33 2.75
CA ASN A 32 -18.83 -6.13 3.52
C ASN A 32 -19.43 -4.99 2.68
N GLN A 33 -19.71 -5.25 1.39
CA GLN A 33 -20.18 -4.23 0.46
C GLN A 33 -19.32 -2.97 0.51
N ALA A 34 -18.00 -3.13 0.37
CA ALA A 34 -17.03 -2.06 0.59
C ALA A 34 -17.29 -0.80 -0.25
N TRP A 35 -18.03 -0.89 -1.36
CA TRP A 35 -18.49 0.26 -2.14
C TRP A 35 -19.36 1.25 -1.32
N ASN A 36 -20.02 0.80 -0.27
CA ASN A 36 -20.77 1.64 0.67
C ASN A 36 -19.88 2.22 1.78
N SER A 37 -18.59 1.89 1.83
CA SER A 37 -17.68 2.39 2.86
C SER A 37 -17.27 3.85 2.61
N ALA A 38 -17.41 4.65 3.67
CA ALA A 38 -16.92 6.02 3.75
C ALA A 38 -16.08 6.16 5.03
N SER A 39 -15.09 7.05 5.00
CA SER A 39 -14.29 7.32 6.19
C SER A 39 -15.13 8.06 7.25
N PRO A 40 -14.87 7.83 8.56
CA PRO A 40 -15.59 8.49 9.63
C PRO A 40 -15.32 10.00 9.66
N GLU A 41 -16.24 10.76 10.28
CA GLU A 41 -16.03 12.19 10.54
C GLU A 41 -14.77 12.41 11.41
N GLY A 42 -13.94 13.38 11.05
CA GLY A 42 -12.64 13.63 11.70
C GLY A 42 -11.45 12.87 11.12
N SER A 43 -11.63 12.17 10.00
CA SER A 43 -10.52 11.57 9.24
C SER A 43 -9.54 12.63 8.72
N GLN A 44 -8.27 12.25 8.58
CA GLN A 44 -7.20 13.13 8.12
C GLN A 44 -7.27 13.35 6.60
N PRO A 45 -6.92 14.54 6.09
CA PRO A 45 -6.83 14.76 4.65
C PRO A 45 -5.63 14.02 4.04
N TRP A 46 -5.69 13.79 2.74
CA TRP A 46 -4.56 13.28 1.97
C TRP A 46 -3.46 14.34 1.89
N LEU A 47 -2.20 13.95 2.12
CA LEU A 47 -1.06 14.88 1.97
C LEU A 47 -0.81 15.20 0.49
N ASN A 48 -1.06 14.23 -0.38
CA ASN A 48 -0.84 14.35 -1.81
C ASN A 48 -2.16 14.43 -2.58
N SER A 49 -2.27 15.40 -3.48
CA SER A 49 -3.38 15.50 -4.43
C SER A 49 -3.27 14.44 -5.53
N ILE A 50 -4.41 13.92 -5.98
CA ILE A 50 -4.53 12.98 -7.10
C ILE A 50 -3.92 13.57 -8.38
N TRP A 51 -4.12 14.87 -8.62
CA TRP A 51 -3.64 15.56 -9.81
C TRP A 51 -2.15 15.96 -9.72
N GLY A 52 -1.50 15.72 -8.58
CA GLY A 52 -0.08 16.00 -8.35
C GLY A 52 0.86 14.91 -8.87
N CYS A 53 0.45 14.10 -9.85
CA CYS A 53 1.15 12.90 -10.28
C CYS A 53 2.50 13.17 -10.98
N ILE A 54 2.69 14.37 -11.53
CA ILE A 54 3.90 14.79 -12.28
C ILE A 54 5.09 15.05 -11.33
N THR A 55 4.84 15.25 -10.04
CA THR A 55 5.90 15.54 -9.05
C THR A 55 5.93 14.44 -8.00
N PRO A 56 7.03 13.68 -7.81
CA PRO A 56 8.27 13.71 -8.58
C PRO A 56 8.14 13.02 -9.95
N PRO A 57 8.84 13.51 -11.00
CA PRO A 57 8.70 13.01 -12.36
C PRO A 57 9.16 11.56 -12.52
N SER A 58 10.11 11.11 -11.70
CA SER A 58 10.57 9.72 -11.69
C SER A 58 9.45 8.73 -11.32
N THR A 59 8.63 9.03 -10.31
CA THR A 59 7.49 8.19 -9.93
C THR A 59 6.43 8.20 -11.03
N CYS A 60 6.19 9.36 -11.67
CA CYS A 60 5.28 9.45 -12.81
C CYS A 60 5.70 8.57 -13.98
N LEU A 61 6.98 8.63 -14.36
CA LEU A 61 7.54 7.86 -15.47
C LEU A 61 7.49 6.35 -15.20
N VAL A 62 7.92 5.91 -14.00
CA VAL A 62 7.84 4.49 -13.63
C VAL A 62 6.40 4.00 -13.63
N THR A 63 5.47 4.80 -13.10
CA THR A 63 4.04 4.44 -13.08
C THR A 63 3.43 4.41 -14.48
N CYS A 64 3.90 5.26 -15.39
CA CYS A 64 3.45 5.26 -16.78
C CYS A 64 4.00 4.06 -17.56
N CYS A 65 5.28 3.73 -17.40
CA CYS A 65 5.91 2.62 -18.11
C CYS A 65 5.58 1.25 -17.52
N CYS A 66 5.49 1.14 -16.20
CA CYS A 66 5.32 -0.11 -15.45
C CYS A 66 4.44 0.11 -14.20
N PRO A 67 3.12 0.35 -14.36
CA PRO A 67 2.21 0.64 -13.24
C PRO A 67 2.15 -0.50 -12.20
N CYS A 68 2.37 -1.75 -12.64
CA CYS A 68 2.41 -2.92 -11.77
C CYS A 68 3.56 -2.87 -10.73
N ILE A 69 4.71 -2.31 -11.10
CA ILE A 69 5.85 -2.16 -10.18
C ILE A 69 5.51 -1.12 -9.11
N THR A 70 4.96 0.04 -9.51
CA THR A 70 4.49 1.06 -8.55
C THR A 70 3.46 0.49 -7.59
N PHE A 71 2.47 -0.25 -8.11
CA PHE A 71 1.47 -0.90 -7.28
C PHE A 71 2.08 -1.87 -6.26
N GLY A 72 2.93 -2.79 -6.73
CA GLY A 72 3.62 -3.76 -5.89
C GLY A 72 4.57 -3.13 -4.88
N LYS A 73 5.23 -2.02 -5.23
CA LYS A 73 6.08 -1.23 -4.34
C LYS A 73 5.29 -0.61 -3.21
N THR A 74 4.20 0.08 -3.54
CA THR A 74 3.28 0.69 -2.56
C THR A 74 2.70 -0.37 -1.63
N HIS A 75 2.31 -1.52 -2.18
CA HIS A 75 1.76 -2.63 -1.41
C HIS A 75 2.74 -3.20 -0.40
N HIS A 76 3.98 -3.45 -0.84
CA HIS A 76 5.06 -3.93 0.02
C HIS A 76 5.35 -2.94 1.15
N ARG A 77 5.52 -1.65 0.81
CA ARG A 77 5.73 -0.59 1.80
C ARG A 77 4.60 -0.53 2.84
N LEU A 78 3.36 -0.72 2.40
CA LEU A 78 2.20 -0.72 3.27
C LEU A 78 2.21 -1.87 4.28
N ARG A 79 2.70 -3.06 3.91
CA ARG A 79 2.79 -4.22 4.81
C ARG A 79 3.98 -4.19 5.74
N HIS A 80 5.11 -3.67 5.26
CA HIS A 80 6.36 -3.61 6.02
C HIS A 80 6.52 -2.28 6.79
N ASN A 81 5.43 -1.54 7.02
CA ASN A 81 5.43 -0.28 7.77
C ASN A 81 6.43 0.77 7.27
N GLY A 82 6.74 0.77 5.98
CA GLY A 82 7.73 1.68 5.39
C GLY A 82 9.09 1.05 5.13
N ASP A 83 9.39 -0.10 5.75
CA ASP A 83 10.61 -0.86 5.47
C ASP A 83 10.57 -1.44 4.04
N MET A 84 11.69 -1.35 3.35
CA MET A 84 11.88 -1.84 1.98
C MET A 84 12.92 -2.97 1.94
N ALA A 85 13.34 -3.50 3.10
CA ALA A 85 14.19 -4.69 3.18
C ALA A 85 13.49 -5.89 2.55
N GLY A 86 14.17 -6.56 1.61
CA GLY A 86 13.61 -7.72 0.90
C GLY A 86 12.59 -7.38 -0.20
N TYR A 87 12.44 -6.11 -0.56
CA TYR A 87 11.61 -5.70 -1.69
C TYR A 87 12.21 -6.17 -3.03
N SER A 88 11.39 -6.87 -3.82
CA SER A 88 11.68 -7.18 -5.24
C SER A 88 10.72 -6.39 -6.15
N PRO A 89 11.21 -5.76 -7.24
CA PRO A 89 10.36 -5.05 -8.20
C PRO A 89 9.24 -5.91 -8.79
N VAL A 90 9.54 -7.19 -9.05
CA VAL A 90 8.56 -8.18 -9.49
C VAL A 90 8.21 -9.04 -8.28
N ASN A 91 7.09 -8.70 -7.65
CA ASN A 91 6.49 -9.43 -6.53
C ASN A 91 5.10 -9.94 -6.89
N THR A 92 4.45 -10.70 -6.00
CA THR A 92 3.13 -11.28 -6.23
C THR A 92 2.11 -10.19 -6.60
N SER A 93 2.11 -9.05 -5.91
CA SER A 93 1.20 -7.94 -6.17
C SER A 93 1.44 -7.29 -7.54
N CYS A 94 2.69 -7.19 -8.00
CA CYS A 94 3.04 -6.76 -9.36
C CYS A 94 2.47 -7.73 -10.40
N ILE A 95 2.66 -9.04 -10.21
CA ILE A 95 2.15 -10.08 -11.12
C ILE A 95 0.62 -10.07 -11.15
N LEU A 96 -0.04 -9.95 -10.00
CA LEU A 96 -1.50 -9.90 -9.91
C LEU A 96 -2.07 -8.65 -10.54
N PHE A 97 -1.45 -7.49 -10.33
CA PHE A 97 -1.87 -6.25 -10.97
C PHE A 97 -1.71 -6.32 -12.49
N PHE A 98 -0.59 -6.87 -12.95
CA PHE A 98 -0.33 -7.10 -14.37
C PHE A 98 -1.37 -8.07 -14.97
N ALA A 99 -1.63 -9.20 -14.31
CA ALA A 99 -2.65 -10.16 -14.71
C ALA A 99 -4.06 -9.53 -14.75
N SER A 100 -4.41 -8.71 -13.75
CA SER A 100 -5.69 -8.01 -13.69
C SER A 100 -5.88 -6.98 -14.81
N SER A 101 -4.79 -6.49 -15.40
CA SER A 101 -4.85 -5.57 -16.53
C SER A 101 -5.37 -6.24 -17.80
N TYR A 102 -5.10 -7.54 -18.00
CA TYR A 102 -5.63 -8.29 -19.16
C TYR A 102 -7.16 -8.46 -19.14
N VAL A 103 -7.76 -8.37 -17.96
CA VAL A 103 -9.22 -8.43 -17.77
C VAL A 103 -9.83 -7.06 -17.43
N CYS A 104 -9.06 -5.98 -17.56
CA CYS A 104 -9.49 -4.60 -17.26
C CYS A 104 -9.97 -4.39 -15.81
N LEU A 105 -9.46 -5.14 -14.84
CA LEU A 105 -9.80 -5.04 -13.41
C LEU A 105 -8.70 -4.39 -12.55
N ASN A 106 -7.66 -3.83 -13.19
CA ASN A 106 -6.56 -3.16 -12.48
C ASN A 106 -7.02 -1.99 -11.59
N TRP A 107 -8.08 -1.28 -11.99
CA TRP A 107 -8.65 -0.17 -11.22
C TRP A 107 -9.30 -0.64 -9.91
N VAL A 108 -9.88 -1.86 -9.90
CA VAL A 108 -10.43 -2.48 -8.68
C VAL A 108 -9.31 -2.84 -7.72
N MET A 109 -8.23 -3.47 -8.23
CA MET A 109 -7.05 -3.79 -7.41
C MET A 109 -6.45 -2.54 -6.77
N ASN A 110 -6.36 -1.44 -7.54
CA ASN A 110 -5.88 -0.16 -7.02
C ASN A 110 -6.83 0.44 -5.97
N ALA A 111 -8.14 0.38 -6.19
CA ALA A 111 -9.13 0.87 -5.22
C ALA A 111 -9.09 0.09 -3.89
N LEU A 112 -8.93 -1.23 -3.94
CA LEU A 112 -8.75 -2.06 -2.74
C LEU A 112 -7.49 -1.70 -1.94
N GLN A 113 -6.43 -1.28 -2.64
CA GLN A 113 -5.20 -0.81 -1.99
C GLN A 113 -5.36 0.60 -1.41
N LEU A 114 -6.05 1.50 -2.10
CA LEU A 114 -6.38 2.82 -1.56
C LEU A 114 -7.25 2.74 -0.31
N GLN A 115 -8.24 1.83 -0.30
CA GLN A 115 -9.05 1.58 0.87
C GLN A 115 -8.18 1.15 2.07
N GLU A 116 -7.21 0.26 1.86
CA GLU A 116 -6.27 -0.15 2.91
C GLU A 116 -5.41 1.01 3.41
N ILE A 117 -4.92 1.88 2.51
CA ILE A 117 -4.16 3.08 2.89
C ILE A 117 -5.05 4.00 3.76
N ARG A 118 -6.31 4.19 3.36
CA ARG A 118 -7.27 5.01 4.10
C ARG A 118 -7.56 4.44 5.48
N GLU A 119 -7.80 3.15 5.59
CA GLU A 119 -8.04 2.46 6.87
C GLU A 119 -6.79 2.54 7.76
N LYS A 120 -5.59 2.30 7.20
CA LYS A 120 -4.33 2.30 7.96
C LYS A 120 -3.94 3.68 8.50
N HIS A 121 -4.21 4.73 7.74
CA HIS A 121 -3.82 6.10 8.08
C HIS A 121 -4.99 6.99 8.50
N ASN A 122 -6.18 6.42 8.67
CA ASN A 122 -7.43 7.13 8.98
C ASN A 122 -7.67 8.33 8.05
N LEU A 123 -7.61 8.11 6.73
CA LEU A 123 -7.75 9.16 5.71
C LEU A 123 -9.18 9.32 5.23
N GLU A 124 -9.55 10.54 4.88
CA GLU A 124 -10.85 10.86 4.29
C GLU A 124 -11.05 10.21 2.91
N GLY A 125 -12.29 9.82 2.60
CA GLY A 125 -12.66 9.30 1.29
C GLY A 125 -13.86 8.37 1.31
N SER A 126 -14.16 7.77 0.16
CA SER A 126 -15.13 6.68 0.01
C SER A 126 -14.64 5.70 -1.04
N CYS A 127 -15.00 4.41 -0.91
CA CYS A 127 -14.56 3.40 -1.86
C CYS A 127 -15.03 3.73 -3.29
N THR A 128 -16.22 4.32 -3.45
CA THR A 128 -16.72 4.82 -4.75
C THR A 128 -15.83 5.91 -5.35
N LYS A 129 -15.31 6.82 -4.52
CA LYS A 129 -14.36 7.85 -4.99
C LYS A 129 -13.06 7.20 -5.44
N ASP A 130 -12.54 6.24 -4.68
CA ASP A 130 -11.30 5.52 -5.02
C ASP A 130 -11.44 4.71 -6.32
N LEU A 131 -12.60 4.07 -6.53
CA LEU A 131 -12.94 3.37 -7.76
C LEU A 131 -13.03 4.34 -8.96
N ALA A 132 -13.76 5.45 -8.81
CA ALA A 132 -13.92 6.44 -9.86
C ALA A 132 -12.58 7.10 -10.25
N CYS A 133 -11.75 7.45 -9.28
CA CYS A 133 -10.43 8.03 -9.53
C CYS A 133 -9.46 7.01 -10.16
N SER A 134 -9.48 5.76 -9.70
CA SER A 134 -8.67 4.68 -10.29
C SER A 134 -9.08 4.34 -11.72
N PHE A 135 -10.37 4.45 -12.04
CA PHE A 135 -10.88 4.26 -13.38
C PHE A 135 -10.54 5.44 -14.31
N CYS A 136 -10.71 6.69 -13.84
CA CYS A 136 -10.49 7.90 -14.65
C CYS A 136 -9.01 8.17 -14.93
N CYS A 137 -8.14 8.05 -13.92
CA CYS A 137 -6.69 8.18 -14.10
C CYS A 137 -5.95 7.22 -13.17
N LEU A 138 -5.77 5.98 -13.62
CA LEU A 138 -5.06 4.94 -12.87
C LEU A 138 -3.64 5.36 -12.48
N GLY A 139 -2.90 5.98 -13.39
CA GLY A 139 -1.53 6.43 -13.13
C GLY A 139 -1.48 7.52 -12.04
N CYS A 140 -2.41 8.47 -12.07
CA CYS A 140 -2.53 9.50 -11.06
C CYS A 140 -2.81 8.91 -9.67
N SER A 141 -3.74 7.96 -9.64
CA SER A 141 -4.17 7.25 -8.44
C SER A 141 -3.02 6.43 -7.82
N LEU A 142 -2.26 5.71 -8.65
CA LEU A 142 -1.06 4.98 -8.24
C LEU A 142 0.05 5.90 -7.71
N CYS A 143 0.30 7.03 -8.38
CA CYS A 143 1.26 8.03 -7.92
C CYS A 143 0.85 8.62 -6.57
N GLN A 144 -0.43 8.94 -6.37
CA GLN A 144 -0.93 9.42 -5.09
C GLN A 144 -0.67 8.41 -3.97
N ALA A 145 -1.01 7.14 -4.21
CA ALA A 145 -0.81 6.06 -3.24
C ALA A 145 0.67 5.86 -2.88
N GLU A 146 1.57 5.89 -3.87
CA GLU A 146 3.02 5.75 -3.63
C GLU A 146 3.56 6.92 -2.80
N LYS A 147 3.21 8.16 -3.18
CA LYS A 147 3.66 9.36 -2.47
C LYS A 147 3.12 9.42 -1.05
N GLU A 148 1.87 9.03 -0.83
CA GLU A 148 1.26 9.02 0.49
C GLU A 148 1.96 8.02 1.42
N THR A 149 2.22 6.81 0.90
CA THR A 149 2.92 5.77 1.68
C THR A 149 4.39 6.11 1.91
N VAL A 150 5.05 6.84 1.00
CA VAL A 150 6.41 7.38 1.20
C VAL A 150 6.42 8.45 2.29
N ALA A 151 5.55 9.46 2.20
CA ALA A 151 5.53 10.58 3.14
C ALA A 151 5.30 10.10 4.57
N ARG A 152 4.30 9.21 4.76
CA ARG A 152 3.95 8.68 6.09
C ARG A 152 4.95 7.67 6.62
N ALA A 153 5.68 6.95 5.76
CA ALA A 153 6.81 6.14 6.19
C ALA A 153 7.99 7.00 6.67
N GLY A 154 8.26 8.12 5.99
CA GLY A 154 9.30 9.08 6.38
C GLY A 154 9.01 9.74 7.72
N GLU A 155 7.76 10.15 7.97
CA GLU A 155 7.32 10.70 9.26
C GLU A 155 7.54 9.70 10.41
N LYS A 156 7.17 8.42 10.23
CA LYS A 156 7.40 7.38 11.23
C LYS A 156 8.88 7.14 11.50
N GLY A 157 9.70 7.06 10.46
CA GLY A 157 11.15 6.89 10.61
C GLY A 157 11.80 8.02 11.39
N ALA A 158 11.36 9.27 11.17
CA ALA A 158 11.84 10.44 11.92
C ALA A 158 11.46 10.36 13.41
N VAL A 159 10.22 9.97 13.73
CA VAL A 159 9.74 9.79 15.12
C VAL A 159 10.52 8.67 15.83
N ASP A 160 10.70 7.51 15.19
CA ASP A 160 11.45 6.39 15.75
C ASP A 160 12.92 6.75 16.02
N GLN A 161 13.52 7.54 15.13
CA GLN A 161 14.89 8.02 15.30
C GLN A 161 15.01 9.03 16.44
N GLN A 162 14.01 9.91 16.63
CA GLN A 162 13.96 10.82 17.77
C GLN A 162 13.86 10.05 19.10
N TYR A 163 12.99 9.03 19.17
CA TYR A 163 12.86 8.19 20.37
C TYR A 163 14.17 7.44 20.71
N LYS A 164 14.84 6.89 19.70
CA LYS A 164 16.14 6.23 19.88
C LYS A 164 17.22 7.22 20.33
N ALA A 165 17.25 8.42 19.76
CA ALA A 165 18.18 9.47 20.18
C ALA A 165 17.94 9.89 21.63
N GLU A 166 16.68 10.08 22.04
CA GLU A 166 16.32 10.46 23.42
C GLU A 166 16.64 9.35 24.43
N GLN A 167 16.44 8.07 24.07
CA GLN A 167 16.87 6.93 24.89
C GLN A 167 18.39 6.83 25.06
N MET A 168 19.17 7.20 24.05
CA MET A 168 20.64 7.24 24.14
C MET A 168 21.17 8.44 24.95
N VAL A 169 20.33 9.43 25.26
CA VAL A 169 20.68 10.64 26.02
C VAL A 169 20.36 10.53 27.52
N MET A 170 19.74 9.42 27.97
CA MET A 170 19.47 9.16 29.40
C MET A 170 20.45 8.12 30.00
N PRO A 171 21.74 8.44 30.26
CA PRO A 171 22.56 7.58 31.09
C PRO A 171 22.22 7.82 32.57
N GLY A 172 21.61 6.82 33.20
CA GLY A 172 21.74 6.55 34.63
C GLY A 172 21.44 7.70 35.62
N ALA A 173 20.17 7.88 35.94
CA ALA A 173 19.77 8.23 37.30
C ALA A 173 19.32 6.94 38.01
N GLN A 174 20.27 6.10 38.39
CA GLN A 174 20.05 5.00 39.32
C GLN A 174 20.92 5.28 40.55
N ASN A 175 20.23 5.37 41.69
CA ASN A 175 20.74 5.66 43.03
C ASN A 175 21.86 4.72 43.48
#